data_AF-A0A8J6FCL6-F1
#
_entry.id   AF-A0A8J6FCL6-F1
#
_cell.length_a   1.000
_cell.length_b   1.000
_cell.length_c   1.000
_cell.angle_alpha   90.00
_cell.angle_beta   90.00
_cell.angle_gamma   90.00
#
_symmetry.space_group_name_H-M   'P 1'
#
loop_
_entity.id
_entity.type
_entity.pdbx_description
1 polymer ?
#
loop_
_entity_poly.entity_id
_entity_poly.type
_entity_poly.pdbx_seq_one_letter_code
_entity_poly.pdbx_strand_id
1 'polypeptide(L)'
;MQLYRFAQSALLLAQLAQVALQEELYPTFFCSDKCYSIFWMSKRFDKSKRACEEKNGHLMTVKSLVEAEVISNNMANVGKDDAKVWIGLERKDGCKDLQQPLRGFTWMTGDNHTEYTNWKHDEPKCDALCVTVRKDGTWEETNCRDKADGYLCEISFSLSCFSLDLPFSYNVTYHHPDLGKGQIGVPVFPPGTIADISTLPDPTKLSCKEKSDGTVAWSSETPGAWSCQIENGGCEHECIERSDIAECSCPPGSELKEDFRGCTKPCDPNPCSQQCVPYSYPPGFLCMCDEGYTLAADGKTCEDIDDCAASPSICEHHCTNTIGGFACGCKPGFEMVNVTCDAQDKCVTDCHDIDECPTAVCEHTCENYPGGHRCVCDEGFVIDKNNTKKCKEICNKLKCKAECDPKKICWCPEGYIVDQTDDGEDMCTDMDECATFPCDSLLCINTPGSFICTCPEGYTMYNGECIQPTAAPSETPMVILPTSRPEDVYSLQPTIMWGICSGLLSMVTVLIAMFCHRMRRYYVHQHDLEYNYKNTDKDVVLKRIMMEPQWQL
;
A
#
# COMPACT_ATOMS: atom_id res chain seq x y z
N MET A 1 -40.78 -56.85 -55.63
CA MET A 1 -40.06 -55.57 -55.46
C MET A 1 -40.89 -54.49 -54.76
N GLN A 2 -42.02 -54.01 -55.32
CA GLN A 2 -42.80 -52.90 -54.71
C GLN A 2 -43.19 -53.15 -53.23
N LEU A 3 -43.73 -54.33 -52.90
CA LEU A 3 -44.06 -54.72 -51.52
C LEU A 3 -42.87 -54.60 -50.55
N TYR A 4 -41.65 -54.89 -51.00
CA TYR A 4 -40.44 -54.79 -50.16
C TYR A 4 -40.07 -53.32 -49.89
N ARG A 5 -40.20 -52.44 -50.89
CA ARG A 5 -40.03 -50.99 -50.68
C ARG A 5 -41.11 -50.42 -49.74
N PHE A 6 -42.37 -50.85 -49.89
CA PHE A 6 -43.44 -50.47 -48.96
C PHE A 6 -43.15 -50.92 -47.52
N ALA A 7 -42.66 -52.16 -47.33
CA ALA A 7 -42.25 -52.66 -46.02
C ALA A 7 -41.07 -51.86 -45.43
N GLN A 8 -40.06 -51.51 -46.22
CA GLN A 8 -38.95 -50.66 -45.76
C GLN A 8 -39.39 -49.23 -45.43
N SER A 9 -40.26 -48.62 -46.23
CA SER A 9 -40.83 -47.30 -45.93
C SER A 9 -41.71 -47.32 -44.68
N ALA A 10 -42.51 -48.37 -44.48
CA ALA A 10 -43.31 -48.54 -43.26
C ALA A 10 -42.44 -48.78 -42.02
N LEU A 11 -41.35 -49.55 -42.14
CA LEU A 11 -40.39 -49.77 -41.06
C LEU A 11 -39.64 -48.48 -40.70
N LEU A 12 -39.20 -47.71 -41.70
CA LEU A 12 -38.55 -46.41 -41.48
C LEU A 12 -39.51 -45.39 -40.84
N LEU A 13 -40.78 -45.35 -41.28
CA LEU A 13 -41.80 -44.51 -40.65
C LEU A 13 -42.12 -44.98 -39.22
N ALA A 14 -42.13 -46.27 -38.93
CA ALA A 14 -42.29 -46.80 -37.58
C ALA A 14 -41.09 -46.45 -36.68
N GLN A 15 -39.86 -46.52 -37.21
CA GLN A 15 -38.64 -46.12 -36.49
C GLN A 15 -38.62 -44.61 -36.24
N LEU A 16 -38.97 -43.77 -37.23
CA LEU A 16 -39.09 -42.32 -37.05
C LEU A 16 -40.22 -41.95 -36.07
N ALA A 17 -41.35 -42.68 -36.09
CA ALA A 17 -42.41 -42.51 -35.11
C ALA A 17 -41.99 -42.93 -33.69
N GLN A 18 -41.18 -43.99 -33.54
CA GLN A 18 -40.59 -44.36 -32.25
C GLN A 18 -39.59 -43.31 -31.75
N VAL A 19 -38.78 -42.70 -32.63
CA VAL A 19 -37.88 -41.60 -32.27
C VAL A 19 -38.67 -40.35 -31.84
N ALA A 20 -39.70 -39.96 -32.59
CA ALA A 20 -40.58 -38.85 -32.21
C ALA A 20 -41.32 -39.09 -30.88
N LEU A 21 -41.82 -40.32 -30.65
CA LEU A 21 -42.42 -40.73 -29.37
C LEU A 21 -41.40 -40.83 -28.22
N GLN A 22 -40.10 -40.89 -28.50
CA GLN A 22 -39.07 -40.76 -27.48
C GLN A 22 -38.76 -39.29 -27.15
N GLU A 23 -38.81 -38.37 -28.12
CA GLU A 23 -38.62 -36.94 -27.84
C GLU A 23 -39.70 -36.36 -26.92
N GLU A 24 -40.96 -36.81 -27.05
CA GLU A 24 -42.07 -36.38 -26.16
C GLU A 24 -41.99 -36.92 -24.72
N LEU A 25 -41.07 -37.86 -24.42
CA LEU A 25 -41.04 -38.55 -23.11
C LEU A 25 -39.86 -38.21 -22.20
N TYR A 26 -38.91 -37.36 -22.65
CA TYR A 26 -37.85 -36.88 -21.77
C TYR A 26 -38.42 -35.89 -20.74
N PRO A 27 -38.02 -35.98 -19.46
CA PRO A 27 -38.44 -35.01 -18.46
C PRO A 27 -37.96 -33.60 -18.88
N THR A 28 -38.81 -32.61 -18.69
CA THR A 28 -38.43 -31.19 -18.77
C THR A 28 -38.16 -30.65 -17.39
N PHE A 29 -37.27 -29.65 -17.30
CA PHE A 29 -37.04 -28.91 -16.06
C PHE A 29 -37.06 -27.40 -16.25
N PHE A 30 -37.46 -26.71 -15.19
CA PHE A 30 -37.50 -25.26 -15.06
C PHE A 30 -36.87 -24.89 -13.72
N CYS A 31 -36.02 -23.86 -13.68
CA CYS A 31 -35.30 -23.45 -12.46
C CYS A 31 -35.40 -21.95 -12.19
N SER A 32 -35.44 -21.60 -10.90
CA SER A 32 -35.38 -20.23 -10.40
C SER A 32 -34.53 -20.20 -9.11
N ASP A 33 -35.13 -20.07 -7.93
CA ASP A 33 -34.51 -20.37 -6.63
C ASP A 33 -34.34 -21.89 -6.39
N LYS A 34 -35.19 -22.69 -7.04
CA LYS A 34 -35.22 -24.16 -7.01
C LYS A 34 -35.42 -24.68 -8.43
N CYS A 35 -35.07 -25.94 -8.67
CA CYS A 35 -35.38 -26.65 -9.91
C CYS A 35 -36.61 -27.55 -9.73
N TYR A 36 -37.50 -27.51 -10.70
CA TYR A 36 -38.72 -28.31 -10.76
C TYR A 36 -38.67 -29.18 -12.02
N SER A 37 -38.98 -30.47 -11.90
CA SER A 37 -38.96 -31.41 -13.02
C SER A 37 -40.10 -32.43 -12.94
N ILE A 38 -40.69 -32.75 -14.10
CA ILE A 38 -41.82 -33.68 -14.24
C ILE A 38 -41.35 -35.03 -14.80
N PHE A 39 -41.63 -36.10 -14.08
CA PHE A 39 -41.22 -37.46 -14.46
C PHE A 39 -42.44 -38.31 -14.84
N TRP A 40 -42.60 -38.58 -16.14
CA TRP A 40 -43.67 -39.40 -16.72
C TRP A 40 -43.45 -40.91 -16.51
N MET A 41 -43.20 -41.31 -15.26
CA MET A 41 -43.02 -42.70 -14.87
C MET A 41 -44.09 -43.12 -13.86
N SER A 42 -44.98 -44.04 -14.26
CA SER A 42 -46.12 -44.47 -13.44
C SER A 42 -45.68 -45.24 -12.18
N LYS A 43 -45.69 -44.53 -11.04
CA LYS A 43 -45.22 -44.98 -9.72
C LYS A 43 -46.29 -44.73 -8.64
N ARG A 44 -46.14 -45.46 -7.52
CA ARG A 44 -46.82 -45.18 -6.24
C ARG A 44 -46.16 -44.01 -5.52
N PHE A 45 -46.90 -43.33 -4.65
CA PHE A 45 -46.40 -42.20 -3.87
C PHE A 45 -45.08 -42.52 -3.14
N ASP A 46 -44.96 -43.69 -2.50
CA ASP A 46 -43.75 -44.11 -1.77
C ASP A 46 -42.50 -44.30 -2.68
N LYS A 47 -42.72 -44.55 -3.98
CA LYS A 47 -41.67 -44.72 -5.00
C LYS A 47 -41.38 -43.44 -5.75
N SER A 48 -42.35 -42.55 -5.90
CA SER A 48 -42.14 -41.20 -6.42
C SER A 48 -41.38 -40.33 -5.42
N LYS A 49 -41.73 -40.41 -4.12
CA LYS A 49 -41.00 -39.77 -3.01
C LYS A 49 -39.50 -40.10 -3.06
N ARG A 50 -39.17 -41.40 -3.02
CA ARG A 50 -37.78 -41.88 -3.09
C ARG A 50 -37.06 -41.47 -4.38
N ALA A 51 -37.76 -41.44 -5.52
CA ALA A 51 -37.15 -41.04 -6.79
C ALA A 51 -36.83 -39.52 -6.86
N CYS A 52 -37.39 -38.70 -5.98
CA CYS A 52 -36.95 -37.31 -5.77
C CYS A 52 -35.84 -37.23 -4.69
N GLU A 53 -35.94 -38.02 -3.62
CA GLU A 53 -34.91 -38.12 -2.57
C GLU A 53 -33.56 -38.61 -3.16
N GLU A 54 -33.60 -39.57 -4.09
CA GLU A 54 -32.48 -40.06 -4.91
C GLU A 54 -31.86 -38.97 -5.83
N LYS A 55 -32.53 -37.82 -5.99
CA LYS A 55 -32.07 -36.65 -6.77
C LYS A 55 -31.81 -35.41 -5.90
N ASN A 56 -31.56 -35.62 -4.59
CA ASN A 56 -31.31 -34.58 -3.60
C ASN A 56 -32.44 -33.52 -3.52
N GLY A 57 -33.69 -33.98 -3.67
CA GLY A 57 -34.90 -33.16 -3.53
C GLY A 57 -36.05 -33.92 -2.91
N HIS A 58 -37.27 -33.43 -3.10
CA HIS A 58 -38.49 -34.08 -2.63
C HIS A 58 -39.62 -33.94 -3.66
N LEU A 59 -40.77 -34.58 -3.40
CA LEU A 59 -41.97 -34.31 -4.19
C LEU A 59 -42.35 -32.83 -4.06
N MET A 60 -42.73 -32.22 -5.19
CA MET A 60 -42.92 -30.77 -5.31
C MET A 60 -44.00 -30.23 -4.39
N THR A 61 -43.67 -29.16 -3.67
CA THR A 61 -44.63 -28.35 -2.92
C THR A 61 -45.21 -27.25 -3.82
N VAL A 62 -46.45 -26.84 -3.53
CA VAL A 62 -47.22 -25.92 -4.40
C VAL A 62 -47.90 -24.89 -3.51
N LYS A 63 -47.10 -23.95 -3.00
CA LYS A 63 -47.49 -22.99 -1.96
C LYS A 63 -47.90 -21.64 -2.54
N SER A 64 -47.51 -21.37 -3.78
CA SER A 64 -47.71 -20.13 -4.54
C SER A 64 -48.36 -20.36 -5.91
N LEU A 65 -48.84 -19.28 -6.54
CA LEU A 65 -49.31 -19.28 -7.92
C LEU A 65 -48.18 -19.61 -8.93
N VAL A 66 -46.95 -19.19 -8.65
CA VAL A 66 -45.78 -19.40 -9.54
C VAL A 66 -45.45 -20.89 -9.64
N GLU A 67 -45.43 -21.60 -8.51
CA GLU A 67 -45.24 -23.06 -8.47
C GLU A 67 -46.37 -23.79 -9.21
N ALA A 68 -47.61 -23.29 -9.16
CA ALA A 68 -48.74 -23.86 -9.90
C ALA A 68 -48.66 -23.61 -11.42
N GLU A 69 -48.10 -22.48 -11.85
CA GLU A 69 -47.85 -22.17 -13.26
C GLU A 69 -46.75 -23.08 -13.84
N VAL A 70 -45.70 -23.40 -13.07
CA VAL A 70 -44.68 -24.39 -13.44
C VAL A 70 -45.30 -25.76 -13.73
N ILE A 71 -46.26 -26.21 -12.90
CA ILE A 71 -47.01 -27.47 -13.15
C ILE A 71 -47.83 -27.35 -14.44
N SER A 72 -48.58 -26.25 -14.60
CA SER A 72 -49.44 -26.02 -15.77
C SER A 72 -48.64 -26.06 -17.08
N ASN A 73 -47.48 -25.40 -17.11
CA ASN A 73 -46.58 -25.40 -18.28
C ASN A 73 -45.98 -26.78 -18.57
N ASN A 74 -45.63 -27.56 -17.54
CA ASN A 74 -45.11 -28.92 -17.71
C ASN A 74 -46.21 -29.94 -18.08
N MET A 75 -47.49 -29.67 -17.80
CA MET A 75 -48.62 -30.53 -18.18
C MET A 75 -49.33 -30.12 -19.49
N ALA A 76 -49.03 -28.93 -20.02
CA ALA A 76 -49.70 -28.39 -21.22
C ALA A 76 -49.62 -29.32 -22.44
N ASN A 77 -48.44 -29.88 -22.72
CA ASN A 77 -48.18 -30.72 -23.90
C ASN A 77 -48.67 -32.17 -23.77
N VAL A 78 -49.30 -32.55 -22.66
CA VAL A 78 -49.68 -33.94 -22.37
C VAL A 78 -50.92 -34.32 -23.17
N GLY A 79 -50.79 -35.24 -24.12
CA GLY A 79 -51.90 -35.73 -24.96
C GLY A 79 -53.02 -36.51 -24.23
N LYS A 80 -52.88 -36.73 -22.91
CA LYS A 80 -53.84 -37.42 -22.05
C LYS A 80 -54.53 -36.43 -21.10
N ASP A 81 -55.81 -36.12 -21.33
CA ASP A 81 -56.52 -35.10 -20.55
C ASP A 81 -56.90 -35.53 -19.12
N ASP A 82 -56.96 -36.83 -18.84
CA ASP A 82 -57.15 -37.38 -17.48
C ASP A 82 -55.83 -37.66 -16.74
N ALA A 83 -54.68 -37.21 -17.29
CA ALA A 83 -53.37 -37.43 -16.68
C ALA A 83 -53.27 -36.88 -15.25
N LYS A 84 -52.66 -37.67 -14.36
CA LYS A 84 -52.43 -37.35 -12.95
C LYS A 84 -50.95 -37.47 -12.58
N VAL A 85 -50.44 -36.53 -11.80
CA VAL A 85 -49.07 -36.56 -11.25
C VAL A 85 -49.05 -36.35 -9.74
N TRP A 86 -48.19 -37.06 -9.02
CA TRP A 86 -48.01 -36.85 -7.58
C TRP A 86 -47.32 -35.51 -7.26
N ILE A 87 -47.86 -34.79 -6.27
CA ILE A 87 -47.20 -33.66 -5.59
C ILE A 87 -46.87 -34.02 -4.14
N GLY A 88 -46.07 -33.19 -3.47
CA GLY A 88 -45.50 -33.44 -2.16
C GLY A 88 -46.43 -33.21 -0.96
N LEU A 89 -47.67 -33.68 -1.04
CA LEU A 89 -48.71 -33.42 -0.04
C LEU A 89 -49.25 -34.77 0.51
N GLU A 90 -48.82 -35.14 1.72
CA GLU A 90 -49.20 -36.37 2.43
C GLU A 90 -50.03 -36.08 3.70
N ARG A 91 -50.93 -37.00 4.09
CA ARG A 91 -51.71 -36.94 5.33
C ARG A 91 -51.41 -38.16 6.18
N LYS A 92 -50.92 -37.94 7.41
CA LYS A 92 -50.36 -39.01 8.28
C LYS A 92 -51.41 -39.73 9.13
N ASP A 93 -52.51 -39.06 9.45
CA ASP A 93 -53.65 -39.57 10.22
C ASP A 93 -54.94 -39.54 9.36
N GLY A 94 -56.10 -39.82 9.95
CA GLY A 94 -57.40 -39.47 9.34
C GLY A 94 -57.61 -37.95 9.23
N CYS A 95 -58.68 -37.52 8.56
CA CYS A 95 -58.95 -36.09 8.34
C CYS A 95 -58.95 -35.28 9.64
N LYS A 96 -58.25 -34.15 9.60
CA LYS A 96 -58.28 -33.10 10.61
C LYS A 96 -58.68 -31.81 9.90
N ASP A 97 -59.71 -31.15 10.42
CA ASP A 97 -60.23 -29.85 9.99
C ASP A 97 -60.28 -29.60 8.46
N LEU A 98 -61.38 -30.05 7.85
CA LEU A 98 -61.64 -29.85 6.41
C LEU A 98 -61.89 -28.38 6.02
N GLN A 99 -61.92 -27.43 6.96
CA GLN A 99 -62.03 -26.00 6.65
C GLN A 99 -60.66 -25.31 6.51
N GLN A 100 -59.57 -25.97 6.91
CA GLN A 100 -58.21 -25.46 6.67
C GLN A 100 -57.80 -25.62 5.20
N PRO A 101 -56.98 -24.72 4.62
CA PRO A 101 -56.60 -24.77 3.21
C PRO A 101 -56.04 -26.14 2.78
N LEU A 102 -55.14 -26.74 3.56
CA LEU A 102 -54.57 -28.06 3.27
C LEU A 102 -55.44 -29.26 3.72
N ARG A 103 -56.66 -29.06 4.27
CA ARG A 103 -57.59 -30.14 4.67
C ARG A 103 -56.95 -31.24 5.55
N GLY A 104 -56.03 -30.83 6.44
CA GLY A 104 -55.27 -31.71 7.33
C GLY A 104 -54.12 -32.49 6.69
N PHE A 105 -53.78 -32.24 5.42
CA PHE A 105 -52.53 -32.71 4.81
C PHE A 105 -51.34 -31.85 5.28
N THR A 106 -50.11 -32.31 4.98
CA THR A 106 -48.84 -31.65 5.33
C THR A 106 -47.87 -31.81 4.15
N TRP A 107 -47.08 -30.79 3.86
CA TRP A 107 -46.05 -30.87 2.81
C TRP A 107 -44.92 -31.84 3.22
N MET A 108 -44.17 -32.39 2.25
CA MET A 108 -43.02 -33.27 2.54
C MET A 108 -41.97 -32.62 3.43
N THR A 109 -41.82 -31.31 3.30
CA THR A 109 -40.97 -30.40 4.10
C THR A 109 -41.41 -30.28 5.56
N GLY A 110 -42.58 -30.82 5.92
CA GLY A 110 -43.09 -30.90 7.30
C GLY A 110 -44.02 -29.75 7.71
N ASP A 111 -44.14 -28.70 6.90
CA ASP A 111 -45.01 -27.56 7.16
C ASP A 111 -46.45 -27.76 6.69
N ASN A 112 -47.35 -27.08 7.38
CA ASN A 112 -48.82 -27.16 7.27
C ASN A 112 -49.45 -25.84 6.78
N HIS A 113 -48.65 -24.89 6.32
CA HIS A 113 -49.11 -23.61 5.80
C HIS A 113 -49.09 -23.63 4.25
N THR A 114 -49.93 -22.81 3.63
CA THR A 114 -49.91 -22.55 2.19
C THR A 114 -50.62 -21.23 1.90
N GLU A 115 -50.18 -20.51 0.87
CA GLU A 115 -50.87 -19.32 0.36
C GLU A 115 -51.75 -19.66 -0.85
N TYR A 116 -51.57 -20.86 -1.43
CA TYR A 116 -52.26 -21.36 -2.60
C TYR A 116 -52.86 -22.75 -2.37
N THR A 117 -54.06 -22.99 -2.95
CA THR A 117 -54.69 -24.31 -3.07
C THR A 117 -55.57 -24.34 -4.31
N ASN A 118 -55.60 -25.45 -5.04
CA ASN A 118 -56.49 -25.62 -6.20
C ASN A 118 -57.30 -26.93 -6.13
N TRP A 119 -57.95 -27.18 -4.99
CA TRP A 119 -58.77 -28.38 -4.82
C TRP A 119 -59.91 -28.42 -5.83
N LYS A 120 -60.02 -29.56 -6.53
CA LYS A 120 -61.15 -29.88 -7.40
C LYS A 120 -62.47 -29.73 -6.64
N HIS A 121 -63.48 -29.12 -7.27
CA HIS A 121 -64.82 -29.03 -6.70
C HIS A 121 -65.52 -30.39 -6.70
N ASP A 122 -66.49 -30.51 -5.79
CA ASP A 122 -67.26 -31.69 -5.41
C ASP A 122 -66.46 -32.86 -4.77
N GLU A 123 -66.73 -33.01 -3.46
CA GLU A 123 -66.26 -34.02 -2.49
C GLU A 123 -64.91 -33.76 -1.77
N PRO A 124 -64.92 -33.27 -0.50
CA PRO A 124 -63.81 -33.47 0.41
C PRO A 124 -63.79 -34.95 0.84
N LYS A 125 -62.71 -35.67 0.53
CA LYS A 125 -62.63 -37.11 0.81
C LYS A 125 -61.83 -37.39 2.07
N CYS A 126 -61.87 -38.64 2.53
CA CYS A 126 -61.22 -39.04 3.78
C CYS A 126 -60.69 -40.48 3.78
N ASP A 127 -60.70 -41.12 2.61
CA ASP A 127 -60.22 -42.46 2.31
C ASP A 127 -58.79 -42.46 1.72
N ALA A 128 -58.40 -41.36 1.08
CA ALA A 128 -57.07 -41.09 0.56
C ALA A 128 -56.15 -40.38 1.57
N LEU A 129 -54.83 -40.56 1.39
CA LEU A 129 -53.78 -39.98 2.24
C LEU A 129 -52.69 -39.24 1.43
N CYS A 130 -52.84 -39.13 0.10
CA CYS A 130 -51.92 -38.46 -0.80
C CYS A 130 -52.71 -37.62 -1.83
N VAL A 131 -52.04 -36.71 -2.55
CA VAL A 131 -52.69 -35.82 -3.53
C VAL A 131 -52.01 -35.92 -4.90
N THR A 132 -52.81 -36.02 -5.95
CA THR A 132 -52.35 -35.82 -7.34
C THR A 132 -52.86 -34.50 -7.90
N VAL A 133 -52.10 -33.89 -8.81
CA VAL A 133 -52.55 -32.78 -9.65
C VAL A 133 -52.92 -33.30 -11.04
N ARG A 134 -53.97 -32.74 -11.63
CA ARG A 134 -54.49 -33.04 -12.97
C ARG A 134 -53.99 -32.01 -14.00
N LYS A 135 -54.15 -32.30 -15.29
CA LYS A 135 -53.78 -31.40 -16.40
C LYS A 135 -54.43 -30.00 -16.33
N ASP A 136 -55.59 -29.86 -15.70
CA ASP A 136 -56.28 -28.59 -15.44
C ASP A 136 -55.77 -27.85 -14.17
N GLY A 137 -54.64 -28.31 -13.59
CA GLY A 137 -54.05 -27.79 -12.37
C GLY A 137 -54.81 -28.18 -11.09
N THR A 138 -55.94 -28.88 -11.17
CA THR A 138 -56.75 -29.19 -9.97
C THR A 138 -56.18 -30.34 -9.15
N TRP A 139 -56.29 -30.21 -7.83
CA TRP A 139 -55.79 -31.17 -6.84
C TRP A 139 -56.89 -32.18 -6.48
N GLU A 140 -56.55 -33.47 -6.52
CA GLU A 140 -57.47 -34.58 -6.24
C GLU A 140 -56.87 -35.55 -5.20
N GLU A 141 -57.57 -35.75 -4.09
CA GLU A 141 -57.21 -36.73 -3.06
C GLU A 141 -57.20 -38.14 -3.65
N THR A 142 -56.06 -38.82 -3.59
CA THR A 142 -55.81 -40.11 -4.27
C THR A 142 -55.12 -41.11 -3.34
N ASN A 143 -55.46 -42.40 -3.42
CA ASN A 143 -54.87 -43.41 -2.53
C ASN A 143 -53.39 -43.61 -2.85
N CYS A 144 -52.51 -43.44 -1.86
CA CYS A 144 -51.05 -43.57 -2.02
C CYS A 144 -50.58 -44.93 -2.59
N ARG A 145 -51.44 -45.97 -2.53
CA ARG A 145 -51.19 -47.32 -3.07
C ARG A 145 -51.53 -47.48 -4.55
N ASP A 146 -52.27 -46.52 -5.12
CA ASP A 146 -52.53 -46.47 -6.55
C ASP A 146 -51.29 -45.92 -7.28
N LYS A 147 -51.33 -45.92 -8.61
CA LYS A 147 -50.31 -45.27 -9.43
C LYS A 147 -50.87 -44.01 -10.07
N ALA A 148 -50.09 -42.93 -10.04
CA ALA A 148 -50.27 -41.81 -10.95
C ALA A 148 -49.63 -42.13 -12.32
N ASP A 149 -49.80 -41.26 -13.31
CA ASP A 149 -49.08 -41.35 -14.59
C ASP A 149 -47.62 -40.87 -14.43
N GLY A 150 -47.39 -39.90 -13.56
CA GLY A 150 -46.06 -39.37 -13.24
C GLY A 150 -45.96 -38.73 -11.85
N TYR A 151 -44.91 -37.93 -11.63
CA TYR A 151 -44.69 -37.19 -10.39
C TYR A 151 -43.80 -35.96 -10.64
N LEU A 152 -43.93 -34.96 -9.78
CA LEU A 152 -43.15 -33.73 -9.80
C LEU A 152 -42.12 -33.73 -8.67
N CYS A 153 -40.86 -33.46 -8.99
CA CYS A 153 -39.82 -33.21 -7.98
C CYS A 153 -39.47 -31.72 -7.89
N GLU A 154 -39.22 -31.27 -6.67
CA GLU A 154 -38.62 -29.98 -6.30
C GLU A 154 -37.22 -30.27 -5.75
N ILE A 155 -36.21 -29.61 -6.30
CA ILE A 155 -34.79 -29.90 -6.06
C ILE A 155 -34.07 -28.60 -5.75
N SER A 156 -33.43 -28.55 -4.58
CA SER A 156 -32.67 -27.40 -4.11
C SER A 156 -31.21 -27.49 -4.57
N PHE A 157 -30.63 -26.36 -4.96
CA PHE A 157 -29.22 -26.19 -5.24
C PHE A 157 -28.70 -24.94 -4.52
N SER A 158 -27.44 -24.94 -4.09
CA SER A 158 -26.80 -23.80 -3.43
C SER A 158 -26.12 -22.84 -4.41
N LEU A 159 -25.77 -23.33 -5.59
CA LEU A 159 -24.97 -22.67 -6.62
C LEU A 159 -25.48 -23.11 -8.00
N SER A 160 -25.33 -22.26 -9.02
CA SER A 160 -25.83 -22.51 -10.38
C SER A 160 -25.05 -21.72 -11.42
N CYS A 161 -24.93 -22.26 -12.63
CA CYS A 161 -24.47 -21.49 -13.78
C CYS A 161 -25.62 -20.63 -14.33
N PHE A 162 -25.32 -19.44 -14.82
CA PHE A 162 -26.32 -18.64 -15.56
C PHE A 162 -26.51 -19.18 -16.98
N SER A 163 -27.63 -18.82 -17.61
CA SER A 163 -27.81 -19.01 -19.04
C SER A 163 -26.70 -18.30 -19.81
N LEU A 164 -26.02 -19.02 -20.71
CA LEU A 164 -25.03 -18.43 -21.62
C LEU A 164 -25.68 -17.30 -22.44
N ASP A 165 -25.10 -16.11 -22.38
CA ASP A 165 -25.41 -15.05 -23.35
C ASP A 165 -24.74 -15.40 -24.68
N LEU A 166 -25.52 -15.41 -25.76
CA LEU A 166 -25.12 -15.97 -27.05
C LEU A 166 -25.57 -15.06 -28.21
N PRO A 167 -24.69 -14.74 -29.16
CA PRO A 167 -25.09 -14.05 -30.39
C PRO A 167 -26.19 -14.81 -31.15
N PHE A 168 -27.06 -14.09 -31.86
CA PHE A 168 -28.21 -14.64 -32.59
C PHE A 168 -27.89 -15.73 -33.65
N SER A 169 -26.61 -15.97 -33.94
CA SER A 169 -26.10 -17.06 -34.79
C SER A 169 -25.95 -18.41 -34.08
N TYR A 170 -26.12 -18.47 -32.76
CA TYR A 170 -25.92 -19.69 -31.96
C TYR A 170 -27.23 -20.20 -31.35
N ASN A 171 -27.47 -21.49 -31.48
CA ASN A 171 -28.50 -22.21 -30.73
C ASN A 171 -27.81 -23.07 -29.66
N VAL A 172 -28.30 -22.97 -28.43
CA VAL A 172 -27.89 -23.83 -27.31
C VAL A 172 -29.06 -24.70 -26.87
N THR A 173 -28.77 -25.95 -26.50
CA THR A 173 -29.72 -26.82 -25.81
C THR A 173 -29.15 -27.25 -24.47
N TYR A 174 -29.93 -27.07 -23.40
CA TYR A 174 -29.53 -27.42 -22.04
C TYR A 174 -30.12 -28.79 -21.67
N HIS A 175 -29.28 -29.67 -21.11
CA HIS A 175 -29.65 -31.00 -20.69
C HIS A 175 -28.93 -31.41 -19.39
N HIS A 176 -29.68 -31.78 -18.36
CA HIS A 176 -29.13 -32.30 -17.10
C HIS A 176 -29.41 -33.82 -17.04
N PRO A 177 -28.39 -34.70 -16.82
CA PRO A 177 -28.55 -36.15 -16.85
C PRO A 177 -29.75 -36.70 -16.04
N ASP A 178 -29.97 -36.15 -14.83
CA ASP A 178 -31.06 -36.57 -13.95
C ASP A 178 -32.42 -35.87 -14.17
N LEU A 179 -32.47 -34.72 -14.85
CA LEU A 179 -33.67 -33.86 -14.97
C LEU A 179 -34.16 -33.70 -16.41
N GLY A 180 -33.41 -34.21 -17.39
CA GLY A 180 -33.69 -34.12 -18.81
C GLY A 180 -33.44 -32.74 -19.39
N LYS A 181 -34.37 -32.22 -20.19
CA LYS A 181 -34.18 -31.04 -21.03
C LYS A 181 -34.58 -29.75 -20.31
N GLY A 182 -33.66 -28.79 -20.25
CA GLY A 182 -33.93 -27.45 -19.71
C GLY A 182 -34.78 -26.64 -20.68
N GLN A 183 -35.75 -25.89 -20.14
CA GLN A 183 -36.57 -24.98 -20.95
C GLN A 183 -35.77 -23.73 -21.38
N ILE A 184 -36.08 -23.20 -22.57
CA ILE A 184 -35.47 -21.97 -23.10
C ILE A 184 -36.02 -20.77 -22.31
N GLY A 185 -35.15 -19.82 -21.96
CA GLY A 185 -35.52 -18.65 -21.13
C GLY A 185 -35.42 -18.89 -19.61
N VAL A 186 -34.98 -20.08 -19.18
CA VAL A 186 -34.58 -20.33 -17.79
C VAL A 186 -33.25 -19.59 -17.50
N PRO A 187 -33.17 -18.78 -16.44
CA PRO A 187 -31.99 -17.91 -16.20
C PRO A 187 -30.81 -18.62 -15.53
N VAL A 188 -31.05 -19.74 -14.84
CA VAL A 188 -30.04 -20.47 -14.05
C VAL A 188 -30.17 -21.99 -14.21
N PHE A 189 -29.03 -22.67 -14.17
CA PHE A 189 -28.91 -24.11 -14.39
C PHE A 189 -28.11 -24.78 -13.25
N PRO A 190 -28.59 -25.90 -12.70
CA PRO A 190 -27.93 -26.57 -11.59
C PRO A 190 -26.61 -27.25 -12.03
N PRO A 191 -25.67 -27.50 -11.11
CA PRO A 191 -24.44 -28.23 -11.38
C PRO A 191 -24.76 -29.62 -11.94
N GLY A 192 -24.01 -30.06 -12.96
CA GLY A 192 -24.31 -31.25 -13.76
C GLY A 192 -25.10 -30.97 -15.04
N THR A 193 -25.63 -29.75 -15.24
CA THR A 193 -26.24 -29.37 -16.53
C THR A 193 -25.19 -29.28 -17.63
N ILE A 194 -25.49 -29.80 -18.81
CA ILE A 194 -24.69 -29.70 -20.04
C ILE A 194 -25.38 -28.73 -20.99
N ALA A 195 -24.62 -27.78 -21.54
CA ALA A 195 -25.00 -26.91 -22.64
C ALA A 195 -24.36 -27.42 -23.93
N ASP A 196 -25.19 -27.75 -24.93
CA ASP A 196 -24.77 -28.26 -26.24
C ASP A 196 -25.03 -27.19 -27.30
N ILE A 197 -23.96 -26.65 -27.92
CA ILE A 197 -23.99 -25.44 -28.76
C ILE A 197 -23.83 -25.86 -30.23
N SER A 198 -24.91 -25.80 -31.00
CA SER A 198 -25.06 -26.58 -32.25
C SER A 198 -24.42 -25.98 -33.50
N THR A 199 -23.68 -24.87 -33.39
CA THR A 199 -23.16 -24.10 -34.54
C THR A 199 -21.67 -23.75 -34.47
N LEU A 200 -20.95 -24.23 -33.43
CA LEU A 200 -19.49 -24.14 -33.38
C LEU A 200 -18.86 -25.26 -34.23
N PRO A 201 -17.65 -25.04 -34.81
CA PRO A 201 -16.99 -26.01 -35.70
C PRO A 201 -16.57 -27.31 -35.00
N ASP A 202 -16.32 -27.25 -33.70
CA ASP A 202 -16.31 -28.41 -32.80
C ASP A 202 -17.55 -28.37 -31.88
N PRO A 203 -18.18 -29.52 -31.56
CA PRO A 203 -19.37 -29.60 -30.72
C PRO A 203 -19.01 -29.31 -29.25
N THR A 204 -18.90 -28.02 -28.93
CA THR A 204 -18.49 -27.51 -27.62
C THR A 204 -19.58 -27.78 -26.59
N LYS A 205 -19.42 -28.86 -25.83
CA LYS A 205 -20.33 -29.23 -24.74
C LYS A 205 -19.78 -28.67 -23.43
N LEU A 206 -20.35 -27.56 -22.98
CA LEU A 206 -19.99 -26.95 -21.70
C LEU A 206 -20.77 -27.63 -20.58
N SER A 207 -20.07 -28.01 -19.52
CA SER A 207 -20.64 -28.63 -18.33
C SER A 207 -20.60 -27.66 -17.16
N CYS A 208 -21.75 -27.46 -16.51
CA CYS A 208 -21.86 -26.65 -15.31
C CYS A 208 -21.25 -27.42 -14.13
N LYS A 209 -20.10 -27.00 -13.63
CA LYS A 209 -19.32 -27.70 -12.59
C LYS A 209 -18.86 -26.73 -11.50
N GLU A 210 -18.66 -27.28 -10.31
CA GLU A 210 -18.06 -26.57 -9.18
C GLU A 210 -16.54 -26.49 -9.36
N LYS A 211 -15.96 -25.32 -9.10
CA LYS A 211 -14.53 -25.02 -9.14
C LYS A 211 -13.90 -25.26 -7.77
N SER A 212 -12.57 -25.35 -7.73
CA SER A 212 -11.79 -25.52 -6.51
C SER A 212 -11.87 -24.35 -5.52
N ASP A 213 -12.45 -23.21 -5.93
CA ASP A 213 -12.72 -22.03 -5.10
C ASP A 213 -14.13 -22.03 -4.48
N GLY A 214 -14.96 -23.06 -4.75
CA GLY A 214 -16.35 -23.14 -4.29
C GLY A 214 -17.34 -22.30 -5.12
N THR A 215 -16.93 -21.75 -6.27
CA THR A 215 -17.84 -21.16 -7.26
C THR A 215 -18.33 -22.22 -8.26
N VAL A 216 -19.41 -21.93 -8.99
CA VAL A 216 -19.92 -22.80 -10.06
C VAL A 216 -19.89 -22.04 -11.39
N ALA A 217 -19.39 -22.68 -12.44
CA ALA A 217 -19.27 -22.10 -13.77
C ALA A 217 -19.33 -23.15 -14.88
N TRP A 218 -19.47 -22.68 -16.13
CA TRP A 218 -19.34 -23.50 -17.32
C TRP A 218 -17.89 -23.96 -17.52
N SER A 219 -17.70 -25.19 -17.98
CA SER A 219 -16.38 -25.82 -18.17
C SER A 219 -16.40 -26.91 -19.25
N SER A 220 -15.39 -26.95 -20.12
CA SER A 220 -15.21 -28.05 -21.08
C SER A 220 -14.33 -29.16 -20.51
N GLU A 221 -14.60 -30.40 -20.93
CA GLU A 221 -13.78 -31.58 -20.64
C GLU A 221 -12.51 -31.62 -21.50
N THR A 222 -12.50 -30.93 -22.64
CA THR A 222 -11.27 -30.62 -23.37
C THR A 222 -10.51 -29.48 -22.66
N PRO A 223 -9.17 -29.57 -22.50
CA PRO A 223 -8.34 -28.42 -22.18
C PRO A 223 -8.36 -27.39 -23.31
N GLY A 224 -8.04 -26.13 -23.01
CA GLY A 224 -8.06 -25.01 -23.95
C GLY A 224 -9.33 -24.15 -23.87
N ALA A 225 -9.30 -23.00 -24.55
CA ALA A 225 -10.45 -22.11 -24.62
C ALA A 225 -11.52 -22.64 -25.60
N TRP A 226 -12.77 -22.23 -25.40
CA TRP A 226 -13.79 -22.20 -26.45
C TRP A 226 -13.88 -20.79 -27.06
N SER A 227 -14.76 -20.54 -28.05
CA SER A 227 -14.85 -19.22 -28.69
C SER A 227 -15.01 -18.09 -27.66
N CYS A 228 -14.23 -17.03 -27.84
CA CYS A 228 -14.16 -15.91 -26.90
C CYS A 228 -15.47 -15.11 -26.84
N GLN A 229 -16.36 -15.29 -27.83
CA GLN A 229 -17.72 -14.74 -27.86
C GLN A 229 -18.64 -15.29 -26.75
N ILE A 230 -18.23 -16.36 -26.05
CA ILE A 230 -19.04 -17.05 -25.04
C ILE A 230 -18.21 -17.11 -23.75
N GLU A 231 -18.65 -16.45 -22.67
CA GLU A 231 -18.01 -16.55 -21.34
C GLU A 231 -16.46 -16.36 -21.35
N ASN A 232 -15.95 -15.41 -22.15
CA ASN A 232 -14.50 -15.18 -22.33
C ASN A 232 -13.72 -16.46 -22.71
N GLY A 233 -14.32 -17.37 -23.49
CA GLY A 233 -13.74 -18.66 -23.85
C GLY A 233 -13.44 -19.60 -22.67
N GLY A 234 -13.91 -19.26 -21.46
CA GLY A 234 -13.55 -19.93 -20.21
C GLY A 234 -12.23 -19.46 -19.58
N CYS A 235 -11.57 -18.45 -20.13
CA CYS A 235 -10.27 -17.95 -19.67
C CYS A 235 -10.38 -17.17 -18.34
N GLU A 236 -9.44 -17.37 -17.42
CA GLU A 236 -9.37 -16.65 -16.13
C GLU A 236 -8.98 -15.17 -16.29
N HIS A 237 -8.37 -14.79 -17.42
CA HIS A 237 -7.97 -13.41 -17.72
C HIS A 237 -8.49 -12.93 -19.08
N GLU A 238 -7.77 -13.21 -20.17
CA GLU A 238 -8.13 -12.76 -21.52
C GLU A 238 -8.19 -13.95 -22.49
N CYS A 239 -9.09 -13.86 -23.48
CA CYS A 239 -9.26 -14.82 -24.55
C CYS A 239 -8.94 -14.17 -25.90
N ILE A 240 -8.13 -14.83 -26.72
CA ILE A 240 -7.63 -14.32 -28.00
C ILE A 240 -8.00 -15.31 -29.11
N GLU A 241 -8.80 -14.87 -30.09
CA GLU A 241 -9.09 -15.66 -31.29
C GLU A 241 -7.96 -15.47 -32.33
N ARG A 242 -7.27 -16.56 -32.69
CA ARG A 242 -6.17 -16.61 -33.66
C ARG A 242 -6.47 -17.66 -34.72
N SER A 243 -6.74 -17.21 -35.96
CA SER A 243 -7.03 -18.10 -37.09
C SER A 243 -8.12 -19.14 -36.76
N ASP A 244 -9.23 -18.66 -36.21
CA ASP A 244 -10.42 -19.42 -35.79
C ASP A 244 -10.19 -20.42 -34.62
N ILE A 245 -9.03 -20.38 -33.98
CA ILE A 245 -8.72 -21.07 -32.71
C ILE A 245 -8.77 -20.05 -31.57
N ALA A 246 -9.40 -20.40 -30.45
CA ALA A 246 -9.37 -19.57 -29.23
C ALA A 246 -8.22 -20.02 -28.31
N GLU A 247 -7.44 -19.06 -27.81
CA GLU A 247 -6.32 -19.26 -26.89
C GLU A 247 -6.45 -18.31 -25.69
N CYS A 248 -6.22 -18.80 -24.47
CA CYS A 248 -6.18 -17.92 -23.29
C CYS A 248 -4.81 -17.27 -23.11
N SER A 249 -4.79 -16.01 -22.69
CA SER A 249 -3.60 -15.29 -22.23
C SER A 249 -3.66 -15.06 -20.72
N CYS A 250 -2.48 -14.97 -20.10
CA CYS A 250 -2.31 -14.69 -18.67
C CYS A 250 -1.60 -13.34 -18.44
N PRO A 251 -1.85 -12.68 -17.28
CA PRO A 251 -1.22 -11.40 -16.98
C PRO A 251 0.29 -11.53 -16.75
N PRO A 252 1.05 -10.42 -16.78
CA PRO A 252 2.50 -10.41 -16.55
C PRO A 252 2.96 -11.29 -15.38
N GLY A 253 3.98 -12.11 -15.64
CA GLY A 253 4.55 -13.08 -14.70
C GLY A 253 3.69 -14.31 -14.35
N SER A 254 2.45 -14.40 -14.84
CA SER A 254 1.61 -15.59 -14.67
C SER A 254 1.78 -16.56 -15.84
N GLU A 255 1.67 -17.86 -15.58
CA GLU A 255 1.69 -18.93 -16.58
C GLU A 255 0.31 -19.60 -16.68
N LEU A 256 0.00 -20.21 -17.84
CA LEU A 256 -1.21 -21.02 -17.99
C LEU A 256 -1.12 -22.30 -17.15
N LYS A 257 -2.22 -22.67 -16.50
CA LYS A 257 -2.41 -23.96 -15.84
C LYS A 257 -2.59 -25.07 -16.89
N GLU A 258 -2.53 -26.34 -16.45
CA GLU A 258 -2.68 -27.53 -17.32
C GLU A 258 -4.04 -27.63 -18.04
N ASP A 259 -5.05 -26.86 -17.62
CA ASP A 259 -6.34 -26.75 -18.30
C ASP A 259 -6.33 -25.78 -19.50
N PHE A 260 -5.22 -25.05 -19.70
CA PHE A 260 -5.03 -23.96 -20.67
C PHE A 260 -6.10 -22.86 -20.60
N ARG A 261 -6.67 -22.63 -19.41
CA ARG A 261 -7.69 -21.60 -19.16
C ARG A 261 -7.41 -20.76 -17.91
N GLY A 262 -6.97 -21.40 -16.83
CA GLY A 262 -6.58 -20.70 -15.61
C GLY A 262 -5.14 -20.20 -15.63
N CYS A 263 -4.83 -19.21 -14.80
CA CYS A 263 -3.50 -18.62 -14.65
C CYS A 263 -2.90 -18.89 -13.27
N THR A 264 -1.61 -19.23 -13.19
CA THR A 264 -0.87 -19.28 -11.93
C THR A 264 -0.79 -17.87 -11.33
N LYS A 265 -0.77 -17.75 -10.00
CA LYS A 265 -0.70 -16.45 -9.31
C LYS A 265 0.62 -16.40 -8.52
N PRO A 266 1.70 -15.86 -9.11
CA PRO A 266 3.04 -16.03 -8.55
C PRO A 266 3.26 -15.30 -7.21
N CYS A 267 2.38 -14.35 -6.87
CA CYS A 267 2.39 -13.62 -5.60
C CYS A 267 1.19 -13.96 -4.67
N ASP A 268 0.45 -15.04 -4.91
CA ASP A 268 -0.71 -15.45 -4.10
C ASP A 268 -0.68 -16.96 -3.76
N PRO A 269 -0.38 -17.35 -2.51
CA PRO A 269 0.01 -16.50 -1.38
C PRO A 269 1.38 -15.85 -1.61
N ASN A 270 1.63 -14.70 -0.97
CA ASN A 270 2.88 -13.95 -1.12
C ASN A 270 4.11 -14.83 -0.72
N PRO A 271 5.05 -15.10 -1.66
CA PRO A 271 6.23 -15.93 -1.41
C PRO A 271 7.45 -15.13 -0.87
N CYS A 272 7.32 -13.82 -0.72
CA CYS A 272 8.36 -12.88 -0.28
C CYS A 272 8.10 -12.43 1.17
N SER A 273 9.14 -12.01 1.90
CA SER A 273 8.96 -11.50 3.27
C SER A 273 8.31 -10.11 3.33
N GLN A 274 8.45 -9.32 2.26
CA GLN A 274 7.88 -7.98 2.10
C GLN A 274 7.12 -7.91 0.76
N GLN A 275 7.63 -7.22 -0.25
CA GLN A 275 6.93 -7.00 -1.51
C GLN A 275 7.17 -8.12 -2.52
N CYS A 276 6.13 -8.47 -3.29
CA CYS A 276 6.21 -9.38 -4.42
C CYS A 276 5.68 -8.69 -5.68
N VAL A 277 6.47 -8.69 -6.76
CA VAL A 277 6.08 -8.14 -8.06
C VAL A 277 6.13 -9.26 -9.12
N PRO A 278 5.04 -9.52 -9.85
CA PRO A 278 5.05 -10.46 -10.98
C PRO A 278 6.01 -10.01 -12.08
N TYR A 279 6.72 -10.96 -12.69
CA TYR A 279 7.78 -10.68 -13.66
C TYR A 279 7.73 -11.64 -14.84
N SER A 280 7.76 -11.13 -16.08
CA SER A 280 7.41 -11.90 -17.28
C SER A 280 8.56 -12.63 -18.00
N TYR A 281 9.82 -12.34 -17.70
CA TYR A 281 10.97 -12.82 -18.51
C TYR A 281 12.20 -13.19 -17.67
N PRO A 282 12.27 -14.39 -17.05
CA PRO A 282 11.28 -15.49 -17.14
C PRO A 282 9.99 -15.20 -16.36
N PRO A 283 8.88 -15.89 -16.68
CA PRO A 283 7.64 -15.85 -15.89
C PRO A 283 7.88 -16.23 -14.41
N GLY A 284 7.07 -15.66 -13.52
CA GLY A 284 7.16 -15.84 -12.08
C GLY A 284 7.04 -14.52 -11.32
N PHE A 285 7.82 -14.38 -10.25
CA PHE A 285 7.88 -13.20 -9.40
C PHE A 285 9.32 -12.78 -9.11
N LEU A 286 9.49 -11.52 -8.75
CA LEU A 286 10.66 -10.99 -8.06
C LEU A 286 10.22 -10.47 -6.68
N CYS A 287 11.04 -10.74 -5.66
CA CYS A 287 10.85 -10.13 -4.35
C CYS A 287 11.56 -8.77 -4.29
N MET A 288 10.89 -7.79 -3.68
CA MET A 288 11.43 -6.46 -3.41
C MET A 288 11.29 -6.16 -1.93
N CYS A 289 12.19 -5.32 -1.43
CA CYS A 289 12.24 -4.92 -0.03
C CYS A 289 11.85 -3.45 0.12
N ASP A 290 11.32 -3.13 1.29
CA ASP A 290 10.97 -1.76 1.70
C ASP A 290 12.25 -0.93 1.96
N GLU A 291 12.12 0.39 2.15
CA GLU A 291 13.25 1.23 2.55
C GLU A 291 13.83 0.78 3.91
N GLY A 292 15.15 0.85 4.06
CA GLY A 292 15.87 0.31 5.22
C GLY A 292 16.21 -1.19 5.15
N TYR A 293 15.87 -1.90 4.07
CA TYR A 293 16.11 -3.34 3.92
C TYR A 293 16.91 -3.70 2.65
N THR A 294 17.58 -4.85 2.69
CA THR A 294 18.30 -5.43 1.55
C THR A 294 17.82 -6.86 1.27
N LEU A 295 17.83 -7.29 0.01
CA LEU A 295 17.39 -8.63 -0.36
C LEU A 295 18.49 -9.65 -0.06
N ALA A 296 18.17 -10.63 0.77
CA ALA A 296 19.06 -11.70 1.20
C ALA A 296 19.44 -12.65 0.04
N ALA A 297 20.45 -13.50 0.28
CA ALA A 297 20.98 -14.43 -0.71
C ALA A 297 20.00 -15.54 -1.16
N ASP A 298 18.84 -15.69 -0.49
CA ASP A 298 17.76 -16.58 -0.92
C ASP A 298 16.84 -15.96 -1.99
N GLY A 299 16.97 -14.65 -2.25
CA GLY A 299 16.14 -13.89 -3.18
C GLY A 299 14.71 -13.63 -2.72
N LYS A 300 14.40 -13.81 -1.42
CA LYS A 300 13.04 -13.74 -0.86
C LYS A 300 12.92 -13.04 0.48
N THR A 301 13.94 -13.17 1.33
CA THR A 301 13.99 -12.57 2.66
C THR A 301 14.61 -11.18 2.56
N CYS A 302 14.02 -10.22 3.26
CA CYS A 302 14.53 -8.86 3.37
C CYS A 302 15.21 -8.70 4.73
N GLU A 303 16.53 -8.52 4.70
CA GLU A 303 17.38 -8.31 5.87
C GLU A 303 17.49 -6.81 6.17
N ASP A 304 17.46 -6.47 7.46
CA ASP A 304 17.58 -5.11 7.97
C ASP A 304 18.97 -4.52 7.65
N ILE A 305 19.03 -3.29 7.11
CA ILE A 305 20.29 -2.60 6.87
C ILE A 305 20.70 -1.89 8.16
N ASP A 306 21.86 -2.27 8.72
CA ASP A 306 22.48 -1.50 9.79
C ASP A 306 23.02 -0.18 9.25
N ASP A 307 22.17 0.85 9.20
CA ASP A 307 22.49 2.19 8.72
C ASP A 307 23.64 2.83 9.54
N CYS A 308 23.74 2.50 10.83
CA CYS A 308 24.81 2.98 11.70
C CYS A 308 26.18 2.36 11.33
N ALA A 309 26.20 1.10 10.88
CA ALA A 309 27.40 0.44 10.37
C ALA A 309 27.71 0.81 8.91
N ALA A 310 26.68 0.97 8.07
CA ALA A 310 26.81 1.34 6.67
C ALA A 310 27.22 2.81 6.47
N SER A 311 26.77 3.70 7.36
CA SER A 311 27.07 5.13 7.37
C SER A 311 27.42 5.62 8.79
N PRO A 312 28.66 5.40 9.27
CA PRO A 312 29.06 5.76 10.64
C PRO A 312 29.01 7.26 11.00
N SER A 313 28.71 8.13 10.03
CA SER A 313 28.53 9.58 10.21
C SER A 313 27.09 10.05 9.91
N ILE A 314 26.10 9.15 10.00
CA ILE A 314 24.68 9.47 9.74
C ILE A 314 24.02 10.24 10.89
N CYS A 315 24.55 10.10 12.12
CA CYS A 315 24.20 10.88 13.30
C CYS A 315 25.43 11.64 13.80
N GLU A 316 25.25 12.83 14.38
CA GLU A 316 26.36 13.61 14.97
C GLU A 316 26.96 12.94 16.22
N HIS A 317 26.12 12.33 17.06
CA HIS A 317 26.49 11.96 18.43
C HIS A 317 26.39 10.46 18.73
N HIS A 318 25.19 9.88 18.62
CA HIS A 318 24.97 8.45 18.78
C HIS A 318 23.97 7.98 17.73
N CYS A 319 24.20 6.78 17.19
CA CYS A 319 23.31 6.10 16.26
C CYS A 319 22.93 4.75 16.87
N THR A 320 21.64 4.44 16.87
CA THR A 320 21.11 3.11 17.22
C THR A 320 20.32 2.57 16.04
N ASN A 321 20.73 1.42 15.52
CA ASN A 321 20.00 0.76 14.44
C ASN A 321 18.64 0.25 14.94
N THR A 322 17.63 0.27 14.06
CA THR A 322 16.24 -0.11 14.34
C THR A 322 15.66 -0.87 13.15
N ILE A 323 14.59 -1.64 13.37
CA ILE A 323 14.01 -2.46 12.30
C ILE A 323 13.37 -1.55 11.22
N GLY A 324 14.01 -1.45 10.06
CA GLY A 324 13.63 -0.59 8.94
C GLY A 324 14.23 0.83 8.97
N GLY A 325 15.36 1.05 9.66
CA GLY A 325 16.08 2.33 9.65
C GLY A 325 16.87 2.60 10.94
N PHE A 326 17.12 3.86 11.28
CA PHE A 326 17.92 4.22 12.45
C PHE A 326 17.30 5.34 13.29
N ALA A 327 17.74 5.42 14.55
CA ALA A 327 17.47 6.54 15.42
C ALA A 327 18.78 7.19 15.88
N CYS A 328 18.85 8.53 15.83
CA CYS A 328 19.95 9.31 16.38
C CYS A 328 19.65 9.75 17.82
N GLY A 329 20.70 9.90 18.63
CA GLY A 329 20.63 10.44 19.99
C GLY A 329 21.79 11.38 20.30
N CYS A 330 21.52 12.39 21.13
CA CYS A 330 22.52 13.34 21.60
C CYS A 330 23.23 12.84 22.87
N LYS A 331 24.43 13.37 23.15
CA LYS A 331 25.15 13.11 24.40
C LYS A 331 24.46 13.84 25.58
N PRO A 332 24.69 13.44 26.84
CA PRO A 332 24.25 14.22 28.00
C PRO A 332 24.77 15.67 27.93
N GLY A 333 23.93 16.63 28.31
CA GLY A 333 24.19 18.07 28.16
C GLY A 333 23.79 18.66 26.80
N PHE A 334 23.26 17.85 25.87
CA PHE A 334 22.81 18.30 24.54
C PHE A 334 21.35 17.94 24.29
N GLU A 335 20.62 18.80 23.57
CA GLU A 335 19.26 18.55 23.07
C GLU A 335 19.22 18.46 21.54
N MET A 336 18.26 17.73 21.00
CA MET A 336 18.09 17.58 19.55
C MET A 336 17.24 18.73 19.00
N VAL A 337 17.81 19.57 18.13
CA VAL A 337 17.15 20.75 17.59
C VAL A 337 17.01 20.60 16.08
N ASN A 338 15.79 20.78 15.56
CA ASN A 338 15.45 20.78 14.13
C ASN A 338 16.00 19.58 13.30
N VAL A 339 15.16 18.56 13.09
CA VAL A 339 15.42 17.54 12.05
C VAL A 339 15.18 18.13 10.65
N THR A 340 16.12 18.93 10.15
CA THR A 340 16.10 19.43 8.78
C THR A 340 16.63 18.36 7.82
N CYS A 341 15.72 17.58 7.27
CA CYS A 341 15.98 16.81 6.06
C CYS A 341 15.96 17.76 4.85
N ASP A 342 17.09 17.86 4.14
CA ASP A 342 17.11 18.48 2.80
C ASP A 342 16.31 17.62 1.81
N ALA A 343 15.92 18.17 0.66
CA ALA A 343 15.17 17.50 -0.42
C ALA A 343 15.99 16.43 -1.18
N GLN A 344 16.98 15.82 -0.51
CA GLN A 344 17.78 14.66 -0.94
C GLN A 344 17.98 13.69 0.25
N ASP A 345 16.97 13.56 1.12
CA ASP A 345 16.86 12.66 2.28
C ASP A 345 18.01 12.71 3.32
N LYS A 346 18.85 13.75 3.29
CA LYS A 346 19.88 13.98 4.32
C LYS A 346 19.27 14.67 5.55
N CYS A 347 18.63 13.86 6.39
CA CYS A 347 18.20 14.26 7.73
C CYS A 347 19.42 14.38 8.65
N VAL A 348 20.02 15.57 8.73
CA VAL A 348 21.03 15.88 9.73
C VAL A 348 20.31 16.12 11.06
N THR A 349 20.63 15.34 12.09
CA THR A 349 20.22 15.63 13.47
C THR A 349 21.28 16.48 14.15
N ASP A 350 20.99 17.77 14.34
CA ASP A 350 21.83 18.75 15.03
C ASP A 350 21.60 18.64 16.54
N CYS A 351 22.67 18.37 17.30
CA CYS A 351 22.64 18.25 18.74
C CYS A 351 23.16 19.54 19.39
N HIS A 352 22.25 20.46 19.70
CA HIS A 352 22.61 21.72 20.34
C HIS A 352 23.02 21.53 21.80
N ASP A 353 23.98 22.32 22.25
CA ASP A 353 24.41 22.36 23.65
C ASP A 353 23.35 23.04 24.51
N ILE A 354 23.00 22.45 25.66
CA ILE A 354 22.00 23.03 26.56
C ILE A 354 22.71 24.08 27.42
N ASP A 355 22.45 25.37 27.18
CA ASP A 355 22.91 26.41 28.10
C ASP A 355 22.16 26.31 29.43
N GLU A 356 22.83 25.70 30.41
CA GLU A 356 22.31 25.47 31.75
C GLU A 356 22.46 26.72 32.64
N CYS A 357 23.34 27.68 32.29
CA CYS A 357 23.65 28.85 33.11
C CYS A 357 22.45 29.76 33.46
N PRO A 358 21.41 29.94 32.62
CA PRO A 358 20.16 30.61 32.99
C PRO A 358 19.40 29.97 34.17
N THR A 359 19.72 28.72 34.52
CA THR A 359 19.14 27.98 35.66
C THR A 359 20.16 27.61 36.74
N ALA A 360 21.46 27.74 36.44
CA ALA A 360 22.54 27.37 37.33
C ALA A 360 22.67 28.36 38.51
N VAL A 361 22.59 27.82 39.73
CA VAL A 361 22.88 28.60 40.95
C VAL A 361 24.39 28.57 41.21
N CYS A 362 25.10 29.60 40.77
CA CYS A 362 26.50 29.89 41.13
C CYS A 362 26.55 31.03 42.15
N GLU A 363 27.58 31.05 43.02
CA GLU A 363 27.80 32.17 43.95
C GLU A 363 28.35 33.40 43.22
N HIS A 364 29.27 33.21 42.27
CA HIS A 364 29.77 34.22 41.34
C HIS A 364 29.35 33.83 39.89
N THR A 365 30.21 34.07 38.89
CA THR A 365 29.95 33.85 37.45
C THR A 365 29.67 32.38 37.09
N CYS A 366 28.84 32.15 36.05
CA CYS A 366 28.63 30.86 35.41
C CYS A 366 29.22 30.87 33.99
N GLU A 367 29.94 29.80 33.61
CA GLU A 367 30.44 29.56 32.26
C GLU A 367 29.84 28.26 31.71
N ASN A 368 29.11 28.35 30.60
CA ASN A 368 28.65 27.17 29.87
C ASN A 368 29.75 26.63 28.94
N TYR A 369 29.77 25.32 28.69
CA TYR A 369 30.66 24.67 27.73
C TYR A 369 29.99 23.41 27.13
N PRO A 370 30.45 22.90 25.97
CA PRO A 370 29.84 21.73 25.34
C PRO A 370 29.72 20.51 26.26
N GLY A 371 28.49 20.16 26.65
CA GLY A 371 28.16 19.09 27.59
C GLY A 371 27.99 19.52 29.06
N GLY A 372 27.88 20.83 29.35
CA GLY A 372 27.36 21.36 30.61
C GLY A 372 28.08 22.61 31.17
N HIS A 373 27.63 23.11 32.32
CA HIS A 373 28.15 24.34 32.93
C HIS A 373 29.19 24.14 34.06
N ARG A 374 29.94 25.21 34.37
CA ARG A 374 30.73 25.38 35.60
C ARG A 374 30.50 26.76 36.24
N CYS A 375 30.65 26.84 37.56
CA CYS A 375 30.78 28.12 38.24
C CYS A 375 32.26 28.56 38.25
N VAL A 376 32.51 29.85 38.08
CA VAL A 376 33.85 30.47 38.13
C VAL A 376 33.82 31.63 39.12
N CYS A 377 34.88 31.71 39.92
CA CYS A 377 34.99 32.71 40.99
C CYS A 377 35.82 33.91 40.54
N ASP A 378 35.24 35.10 40.71
CA ASP A 378 35.88 36.40 40.51
C ASP A 378 37.22 36.58 41.29
N GLU A 379 38.01 37.59 40.91
CA GLU A 379 39.35 37.83 41.47
C GLU A 379 39.40 37.84 43.01
N GLY A 380 40.37 37.10 43.56
CA GLY A 380 40.57 36.97 45.01
C GLY A 380 39.86 35.77 45.64
N PHE A 381 39.10 34.99 44.87
CA PHE A 381 38.36 33.82 45.33
C PHE A 381 38.73 32.54 44.55
N VAL A 382 38.44 31.37 45.12
CA VAL A 382 38.49 30.07 44.42
C VAL A 382 37.27 29.23 44.74
N ILE A 383 36.96 28.26 43.88
CA ILE A 383 35.89 27.29 44.09
C ILE A 383 36.13 26.49 45.39
N ASP A 384 35.10 26.36 46.25
CA ASP A 384 35.17 25.50 47.43
C ASP A 384 35.21 24.02 47.02
N LYS A 385 36.23 23.30 47.51
CA LYS A 385 36.40 21.85 47.28
C LYS A 385 35.24 21.01 47.79
N ASN A 386 34.47 21.51 48.75
CA ASN A 386 33.29 20.84 49.30
C ASN A 386 31.99 21.20 48.56
N ASN A 387 31.96 22.29 47.78
CA ASN A 387 30.78 22.73 47.04
C ASN A 387 31.20 23.56 45.81
N THR A 388 31.17 22.93 44.63
CA THR A 388 31.62 23.53 43.37
C THR A 388 30.80 24.74 42.90
N LYS A 389 29.68 25.03 43.56
CA LYS A 389 28.83 26.21 43.31
C LYS A 389 29.20 27.43 44.16
N LYS A 390 30.15 27.28 45.10
CA LYS A 390 30.54 28.30 46.06
C LYS A 390 31.98 28.78 45.91
N CYS A 391 32.20 30.03 46.30
CA CYS A 391 33.46 30.75 46.17
C CYS A 391 34.04 31.11 47.55
N LYS A 392 35.25 30.63 47.83
CA LYS A 392 35.99 30.92 49.06
C LYS A 392 36.97 32.06 48.82
N GLU A 393 36.86 33.12 49.61
CA GLU A 393 37.80 34.26 49.63
C GLU A 393 39.21 33.80 50.03
N ILE A 394 40.22 34.38 49.37
CA ILE A 394 41.65 34.19 49.66
C ILE A 394 42.34 35.52 49.97
N CYS A 395 41.98 36.64 49.33
CA CYS A 395 42.69 37.90 49.53
C CYS A 395 41.83 39.15 49.27
N ASN A 396 41.90 40.12 50.19
CA ASN A 396 41.30 41.44 50.08
C ASN A 396 42.41 42.50 49.92
N LYS A 397 42.53 43.09 48.72
CA LYS A 397 43.66 43.96 48.32
C LYS A 397 43.77 45.30 49.06
N LEU A 398 42.83 45.66 49.95
CA LEU A 398 42.73 47.02 50.53
C LEU A 398 43.17 47.17 52.00
N LYS A 399 43.54 46.09 52.69
CA LYS A 399 44.25 46.15 53.99
C LYS A 399 45.21 44.97 54.13
N CYS A 400 46.51 45.25 54.17
CA CYS A 400 47.48 44.23 54.57
C CYS A 400 47.24 43.85 56.05
N LYS A 401 46.96 42.57 56.27
CA LYS A 401 47.14 41.92 57.57
C LYS A 401 47.70 40.53 57.30
N ALA A 402 48.90 40.27 57.81
CA ALA A 402 49.76 39.21 57.26
C ALA A 402 49.28 37.78 57.59
N GLU A 403 48.64 37.12 56.63
CA GLU A 403 48.58 35.64 56.58
C GLU A 403 48.64 35.09 55.14
N CYS A 404 49.50 35.72 54.30
CA CYS A 404 49.83 35.27 52.95
C CYS A 404 51.15 34.47 52.92
N ASP A 405 51.04 33.14 52.96
CA ASP A 405 52.14 32.15 52.90
C ASP A 405 53.14 32.18 54.10
N PRO A 406 53.78 31.06 54.52
CA PRO A 406 54.64 31.03 55.71
C PRO A 406 55.93 31.86 55.66
N LYS A 407 56.16 32.66 54.61
CA LYS A 407 57.43 33.35 54.33
C LYS A 407 57.50 34.79 54.81
N LYS A 408 56.39 35.39 55.28
CA LYS A 408 56.32 36.77 55.81
C LYS A 408 56.97 37.82 54.90
N ILE A 409 56.38 38.07 53.72
CA ILE A 409 56.80 39.17 52.84
C ILE A 409 55.54 39.94 52.41
N CYS A 410 55.46 41.21 52.79
CA CYS A 410 54.49 42.16 52.22
C CYS A 410 55.02 42.70 50.90
N TRP A 411 54.14 42.90 49.92
CA TRP A 411 54.43 43.61 48.66
C TRP A 411 53.51 44.82 48.56
N CYS A 412 54.10 46.00 48.38
CA CYS A 412 53.37 47.25 48.16
C CYS A 412 53.08 47.47 46.67
N PRO A 413 52.06 48.28 46.32
CA PRO A 413 51.87 48.78 44.96
C PRO A 413 53.07 49.59 44.47
N GLU A 414 53.20 49.78 43.16
CA GLU A 414 54.15 50.72 42.58
C GLU A 414 53.89 52.15 43.12
N GLY A 415 54.96 52.91 43.37
CA GLY A 415 54.92 54.22 44.05
C GLY A 415 54.90 54.16 45.59
N TYR A 416 54.84 52.96 46.20
CA TYR A 416 54.83 52.80 47.66
C TYR A 416 55.98 51.91 48.14
N ILE A 417 56.61 52.31 49.24
CA ILE A 417 57.68 51.55 49.91
C ILE A 417 57.17 50.88 51.19
N VAL A 418 57.85 49.81 51.62
CA VAL A 418 57.62 49.22 52.96
C VAL A 418 58.38 50.04 53.99
N ASP A 419 57.66 50.53 54.98
CA ASP A 419 58.16 51.28 56.13
C ASP A 419 57.68 50.61 57.43
N GLN A 420 58.40 50.81 58.54
CA GLN A 420 58.12 50.14 59.80
C GLN A 420 57.56 51.11 60.84
N THR A 421 56.34 50.82 61.28
CA THR A 421 55.69 51.53 62.40
C THR A 421 56.48 51.38 63.70
N ASP A 422 56.30 52.29 64.66
CA ASP A 422 56.98 52.24 65.98
C ASP A 422 56.74 50.93 66.75
N ASP A 423 55.63 50.24 66.49
CA ASP A 423 55.28 48.93 67.07
C ASP A 423 55.93 47.72 66.32
N GLY A 424 56.63 47.97 65.20
CA GLY A 424 57.35 46.96 64.41
C GLY A 424 56.51 46.23 63.35
N GLU A 425 55.36 46.78 62.94
CA GLU A 425 54.58 46.25 61.80
C GLU A 425 54.96 46.95 60.49
N ASP A 426 55.17 46.15 59.43
CA ASP A 426 55.44 46.59 58.06
C ASP A 426 54.17 47.21 57.42
N MET A 427 54.25 48.48 57.03
CA MET A 427 53.17 49.22 56.35
C MET A 427 53.66 49.81 55.02
N CYS A 428 52.79 49.92 54.02
CA CYS A 428 53.10 50.64 52.79
C CYS A 428 52.95 52.15 53.00
N THR A 429 54.03 52.91 52.84
CA THR A 429 54.03 54.39 52.84
C THR A 429 54.36 54.94 51.46
N ASP A 430 53.97 56.20 51.25
CA ASP A 430 54.19 56.95 50.03
C ASP A 430 55.69 57.20 49.78
N MET A 431 56.18 56.93 48.58
CA MET A 431 57.59 57.13 48.24
C MET A 431 57.80 58.55 47.71
N ASP A 432 58.38 59.45 48.51
CA ASP A 432 58.73 60.80 48.04
C ASP A 432 59.85 60.73 46.98
N GLU A 433 59.45 60.63 45.72
CA GLU A 433 60.36 60.54 44.59
C GLU A 433 61.06 61.88 44.33
N CYS A 434 60.44 63.02 44.70
CA CYS A 434 61.06 64.34 44.61
C CYS A 434 62.29 64.47 45.53
N ALA A 435 62.34 63.74 46.64
CA ALA A 435 63.49 63.68 47.52
C ALA A 435 64.67 62.84 46.95
N THR A 436 64.43 62.00 45.94
CA THR A 436 65.42 61.03 45.42
C THR A 436 65.83 61.29 43.97
N PHE A 437 64.88 61.61 43.10
CA PHE A 437 65.06 61.93 41.69
C PHE A 437 64.44 63.31 41.37
N PRO A 438 65.16 64.42 41.63
CA PRO A 438 64.66 65.74 41.31
C PRO A 438 64.46 65.86 39.78
N CYS A 439 63.25 66.21 39.35
CA CYS A 439 62.93 66.43 37.94
C CYS A 439 63.94 67.40 37.29
N ASP A 440 64.64 66.98 36.24
CA ASP A 440 65.72 67.77 35.62
C ASP A 440 65.28 69.19 35.22
N SER A 441 65.63 70.17 36.05
CA SER A 441 65.26 71.59 35.93
C SER A 441 63.75 71.92 36.00
N LEU A 442 62.91 71.04 36.56
CA LEU A 442 61.46 71.25 36.76
C LEU A 442 61.09 71.32 38.25
N LEU A 443 59.96 71.95 38.57
CA LEU A 443 59.40 71.96 39.93
C LEU A 443 58.68 70.63 40.19
N CYS A 444 59.26 69.80 41.06
CA CYS A 444 58.70 68.53 41.49
C CYS A 444 57.68 68.71 42.62
N ILE A 445 56.56 67.98 42.54
CA ILE A 445 55.51 67.91 43.57
C ILE A 445 55.19 66.44 43.82
N ASN A 446 55.43 65.95 45.05
CA ASN A 446 55.10 64.57 45.43
C ASN A 446 53.59 64.38 45.61
N THR A 447 53.04 63.22 45.24
CA THR A 447 51.63 62.85 45.39
C THR A 447 51.48 61.36 45.75
N PRO A 448 50.36 60.91 46.36
CA PRO A 448 50.24 59.52 46.84
C PRO A 448 50.41 58.44 45.74
N GLY A 449 51.61 57.86 45.67
CA GLY A 449 52.03 56.83 44.71
C GLY A 449 52.68 57.35 43.42
N SER A 450 53.00 58.64 43.31
CA SER A 450 53.76 59.19 42.15
C SER A 450 54.13 60.67 42.32
N PHE A 451 55.02 61.19 41.49
CA PHE A 451 55.43 62.59 41.47
C PHE A 451 55.02 63.32 40.18
N ILE A 452 54.81 64.64 40.29
CA ILE A 452 54.44 65.49 39.16
C ILE A 452 55.50 66.59 38.97
N CYS A 453 56.14 66.60 37.80
CA CYS A 453 57.06 67.65 37.38
C CYS A 453 56.32 68.79 36.65
N THR A 454 56.57 70.05 37.02
CA THR A 454 55.88 71.24 36.48
C THR A 454 56.84 72.37 36.10
N CYS A 455 56.44 73.24 35.16
CA CYS A 455 57.23 74.43 34.80
C CYS A 455 56.98 75.60 35.79
N PRO A 456 57.97 76.49 36.01
CA PRO A 456 57.78 77.75 36.73
C PRO A 456 56.73 78.67 36.07
N GLU A 457 56.17 79.60 36.86
CA GLU A 457 55.16 80.55 36.36
C GLU A 457 55.65 81.33 35.12
N GLY A 458 54.78 81.43 34.11
CA GLY A 458 55.06 82.12 32.84
C GLY A 458 55.73 81.27 31.75
N TYR A 459 55.99 79.98 32.01
CA TYR A 459 56.52 79.03 31.03
C TYR A 459 55.55 77.86 30.78
N THR A 460 55.58 77.29 29.58
CA THR A 460 54.81 76.09 29.21
C THR A 460 55.74 74.98 28.75
N MET A 461 55.45 73.74 29.14
CA MET A 461 56.25 72.57 28.74
C MET A 461 56.05 72.22 27.26
N TYR A 462 57.14 72.01 26.54
CA TYR A 462 57.15 71.55 25.14
C TYR A 462 58.34 70.60 24.93
N ASN A 463 58.10 69.37 24.48
CA ASN A 463 59.11 68.32 24.29
C ASN A 463 60.06 68.09 25.50
N GLY A 464 59.57 68.30 26.73
CA GLY A 464 60.34 68.12 27.97
C GLY A 464 61.04 69.39 28.49
N GLU A 465 61.08 70.47 27.72
CA GLU A 465 61.69 71.75 28.14
C GLU A 465 60.62 72.81 28.44
N CYS A 466 60.91 73.76 29.34
CA CYS A 466 60.02 74.89 29.64
C CYS A 466 60.31 76.07 28.71
N ILE A 467 59.38 76.39 27.82
CA ILE A 467 59.50 77.52 26.86
C ILE A 467 58.61 78.70 27.25
N GLN A 468 59.05 79.91 26.92
CA GLN A 468 58.28 81.14 27.08
C GLN A 468 57.52 81.48 25.78
N PRO A 469 56.20 81.78 25.83
CA PRO A 469 55.41 82.05 24.63
C PRO A 469 55.69 83.44 24.05
N THR A 470 56.51 83.52 23.01
CA THR A 470 56.77 84.74 22.23
C THR A 470 55.68 84.98 21.17
N ALA A 471 55.35 86.26 20.92
CA ALA A 471 54.24 86.64 20.04
C ALA A 471 54.54 86.44 18.54
N ALA A 472 53.51 86.08 17.78
CA ALA A 472 53.56 85.93 16.32
C ALA A 472 53.63 87.29 15.58
N PRO A 473 54.10 87.27 14.31
CA PRO A 473 53.16 87.60 13.23
C PRO A 473 53.23 86.65 12.01
N SER A 474 52.46 86.97 10.97
CA SER A 474 52.17 86.18 9.77
C SER A 474 53.26 86.17 8.69
N GLU A 475 53.31 85.10 7.87
CA GLU A 475 53.20 85.21 6.39
C GLU A 475 53.05 83.84 5.67
N THR A 476 52.68 83.88 4.39
CA THR A 476 52.63 82.78 3.39
C THR A 476 53.22 83.34 2.08
N PRO A 477 53.83 82.60 1.10
CA PRO A 477 53.28 81.35 0.54
C PRO A 477 54.25 80.38 -0.24
N MET A 478 53.64 79.42 -1.00
CA MET A 478 53.98 78.94 -2.37
C MET A 478 54.96 77.76 -2.71
N VAL A 479 54.45 76.90 -3.64
CA VAL A 479 55.13 76.20 -4.80
C VAL A 479 56.01 74.97 -4.46
N ILE A 480 55.88 73.79 -5.12
CA ILE A 480 56.27 73.43 -6.53
C ILE A 480 55.21 72.61 -7.31
N LEU A 481 55.22 72.75 -8.66
CA LEU A 481 54.52 72.02 -9.75
C LEU A 481 55.56 71.77 -10.90
N PRO A 482 55.30 71.03 -12.03
CA PRO A 482 54.07 70.43 -12.59
C PRO A 482 54.19 68.87 -12.62
N THR A 483 53.81 67.99 -13.58
CA THR A 483 53.25 67.94 -14.99
C THR A 483 52.73 66.48 -15.20
N SER A 484 51.97 66.01 -16.22
CA SER A 484 51.35 66.55 -17.45
C SER A 484 50.19 65.62 -17.94
N ARG A 485 49.54 65.99 -19.06
CA ARG A 485 48.53 65.29 -19.90
C ARG A 485 49.14 64.98 -21.31
N PRO A 486 48.44 64.40 -22.32
CA PRO A 486 47.45 63.29 -22.38
C PRO A 486 47.65 62.38 -23.65
N GLU A 487 46.55 61.78 -24.16
CA GLU A 487 46.25 61.34 -25.56
C GLU A 487 46.52 59.88 -26.05
N ASP A 488 45.40 59.15 -26.18
CA ASP A 488 44.84 58.50 -27.39
C ASP A 488 45.26 57.11 -27.97
N VAL A 489 44.25 56.22 -27.96
CA VAL A 489 43.70 55.44 -29.10
C VAL A 489 44.39 54.14 -29.58
N TYR A 490 43.70 53.02 -29.26
CA TYR A 490 43.56 51.74 -29.98
C TYR A 490 44.80 50.89 -30.36
N SER A 491 44.84 49.68 -29.79
CA SER A 491 45.09 48.44 -30.57
C SER A 491 44.30 47.26 -29.98
N LEU A 492 44.00 46.25 -30.80
CA LEU A 492 42.98 45.23 -30.51
C LEU A 492 43.57 44.00 -29.77
N GLN A 493 43.00 43.62 -28.62
CA GLN A 493 43.46 42.46 -27.84
C GLN A 493 42.83 41.13 -28.28
N PRO A 494 43.57 39.99 -28.20
CA PRO A 494 43.11 38.67 -28.66
C PRO A 494 42.02 38.01 -27.78
N THR A 495 41.62 38.64 -26.68
CA THR A 495 40.62 38.10 -25.72
C THR A 495 39.23 37.92 -26.31
N ILE A 496 38.83 38.79 -27.25
CA ILE A 496 37.49 38.77 -27.88
C ILE A 496 37.26 37.47 -28.67
N MET A 497 38.29 36.95 -29.35
CA MET A 497 38.19 35.71 -30.13
C MET A 497 37.95 34.48 -29.24
N TRP A 498 38.56 34.42 -28.05
CA TRP A 498 38.29 33.36 -27.08
C TRP A 498 36.85 33.40 -26.56
N GLY A 499 36.34 34.60 -26.25
CA GLY A 499 34.94 34.80 -25.84
C GLY A 499 33.94 34.28 -26.88
N ILE A 500 34.15 34.62 -28.16
CA ILE A 500 33.29 34.16 -29.26
C ILE A 500 33.35 32.63 -29.42
N CYS A 501 34.54 32.02 -29.40
CA CYS A 501 34.67 30.57 -29.50
C CYS A 501 34.02 29.81 -28.33
N SER A 502 34.16 30.30 -27.10
CA SER A 502 33.52 29.69 -25.92
C SER A 502 31.98 29.82 -25.96
N GLY A 503 31.46 30.98 -26.39
CA GLY A 503 30.02 31.20 -26.57
C GLY A 503 29.40 30.29 -27.64
N LEU A 504 30.09 30.12 -28.78
CA LEU A 504 29.64 29.22 -29.85
C LEU A 504 29.65 27.75 -29.41
N LEU A 505 30.67 27.31 -28.66
CA LEU A 505 30.73 25.94 -28.12
C LEU A 505 29.60 25.68 -27.10
N SER A 506 29.27 26.68 -26.27
CA SER A 506 28.13 26.64 -25.35
C SER A 506 26.80 26.54 -26.11
N MET A 507 26.58 27.34 -27.17
CA MET A 507 25.39 27.20 -28.01
C MET A 507 25.27 25.82 -28.68
N VAL A 508 26.37 25.28 -29.20
CA VAL A 508 26.37 23.96 -29.85
C VAL A 508 26.04 22.85 -28.86
N THR A 509 26.60 22.88 -27.64
CA THR A 509 26.28 21.88 -26.61
C THR A 509 24.82 21.98 -26.13
N VAL A 510 24.26 23.18 -25.99
CA VAL A 510 22.82 23.37 -25.70
C VAL A 510 21.94 22.85 -26.84
N LEU A 511 22.28 23.12 -28.11
CA LEU A 511 21.52 22.62 -29.26
C LEU A 511 21.57 21.09 -29.38
N ILE A 512 22.72 20.47 -29.08
CA ILE A 512 22.85 19.01 -29.00
C ILE A 512 21.99 18.46 -27.85
N ALA A 513 22.03 19.06 -26.66
CA ALA A 513 21.19 18.65 -25.53
C ALA A 513 19.69 18.76 -25.85
N MET A 514 19.26 19.85 -26.50
CA MET A 514 17.88 20.01 -26.97
C MET A 514 17.49 18.96 -28.03
N PHE A 515 18.41 18.62 -28.95
CA PHE A 515 18.18 17.57 -29.94
C PHE A 515 18.06 16.18 -29.29
N CYS A 516 18.98 15.82 -28.39
CA CYS A 516 18.92 14.58 -27.61
C CYS A 516 17.66 14.48 -26.75
N HIS A 517 17.24 15.57 -26.09
CA HIS A 517 15.99 15.60 -25.33
C HIS A 517 14.75 15.47 -26.23
N ARG A 518 14.77 16.08 -27.42
CA ARG A 518 13.68 15.94 -28.41
C ARG A 518 13.61 14.53 -29.00
N MET A 519 14.76 13.90 -29.26
CA MET A 519 14.85 12.48 -29.65
C MET A 519 14.36 11.57 -28.52
N ARG A 520 14.74 11.82 -27.26
CA ARG A 520 14.22 11.07 -26.09
C ARG A 520 12.70 11.17 -26.00
N ARG A 521 12.11 12.36 -26.12
CA ARG A 521 10.64 12.53 -26.15
C ARG A 521 9.98 11.83 -27.33
N TYR A 522 10.57 11.86 -28.51
CA TYR A 522 10.03 11.15 -29.68
C TYR A 522 10.04 9.63 -29.49
N TYR A 523 11.12 9.09 -28.93
CA TYR A 523 11.28 7.65 -28.68
C TYR A 523 10.35 7.15 -27.56
N VAL A 524 10.16 7.94 -26.49
CA VAL A 524 9.22 7.62 -25.39
C VAL A 524 7.77 7.62 -25.90
N HIS A 525 7.36 8.65 -26.64
CA HIS A 525 5.98 8.76 -27.14
C HIS A 525 5.60 7.64 -28.13
N GLN A 526 6.57 6.92 -28.70
CA GLN A 526 6.33 5.78 -29.60
C GLN A 526 6.20 4.43 -28.87
N HIS A 527 6.38 4.39 -27.54
CA HIS A 527 6.43 3.18 -26.72
C HIS A 527 5.65 3.26 -25.39
N ASP A 528 4.71 4.20 -25.25
CA ASP A 528 3.80 4.25 -24.09
C ASP A 528 2.85 3.03 -24.08
N LEU A 529 3.18 2.05 -23.22
CA LEU A 529 2.20 1.19 -22.57
C LEU A 529 1.79 1.88 -21.26
N GLU A 530 0.52 2.27 -21.14
CA GLU A 530 0.05 3.05 -19.99
C GLU A 530 0.17 2.27 -18.66
N TYR A 531 1.06 2.73 -17.78
CA TYR A 531 0.99 2.43 -16.34
C TYR A 531 1.00 3.74 -15.54
N ASN A 532 -0.20 4.28 -15.33
CA ASN A 532 -0.44 5.45 -14.49
C ASN A 532 -0.30 5.09 -13.00
N TYR A 533 0.94 4.96 -12.50
CA TYR A 533 1.21 4.97 -11.06
C TYR A 533 1.71 6.35 -10.64
N LYS A 534 0.83 7.15 -10.01
CA LYS A 534 1.24 8.39 -9.34
C LYS A 534 1.86 8.06 -7.98
N ASN A 535 3.17 7.93 -7.95
CA ASN A 535 3.93 8.32 -6.77
C ASN A 535 5.20 9.06 -7.23
N THR A 536 5.51 10.17 -6.56
CA THR A 536 6.70 10.97 -6.88
C THR A 536 7.89 10.51 -6.04
N ASP A 537 9.05 10.47 -6.69
CA ASP A 537 10.38 10.24 -6.12
C ASP A 537 10.62 8.84 -5.51
N LYS A 538 11.46 8.05 -6.20
CA LYS A 538 12.79 7.58 -5.76
C LYS A 538 13.37 6.57 -6.75
N ASP A 539 14.69 6.59 -6.98
CA ASP A 539 15.37 5.72 -7.95
C ASP A 539 15.65 4.32 -7.37
N VAL A 540 14.90 3.31 -7.84
CA VAL A 540 15.14 1.90 -7.48
C VAL A 540 16.35 1.35 -8.23
N VAL A 541 17.40 0.97 -7.51
CA VAL A 541 18.67 0.49 -8.10
C VAL A 541 18.53 -0.93 -8.65
N LEU A 542 18.27 -1.04 -9.96
CA LEU A 542 18.20 -2.30 -10.72
C LEU A 542 19.56 -3.03 -10.78
N LYS A 543 19.87 -3.82 -9.75
CA LYS A 543 21.08 -4.67 -9.70
C LYS A 543 20.89 -5.96 -10.50
N ARG A 544 21.20 -5.91 -11.80
CA ARG A 544 21.22 -7.11 -12.66
C ARG A 544 22.31 -8.09 -12.21
N ILE A 545 21.91 -9.26 -11.70
CA ILE A 545 22.81 -10.42 -11.59
C ILE A 545 22.92 -11.04 -12.99
N MET A 546 24.09 -10.91 -13.63
CA MET A 546 24.44 -11.75 -14.78
C MET A 546 25.13 -13.01 -14.27
N MET A 547 24.46 -14.15 -14.36
CA MET A 547 25.15 -15.44 -14.29
C MET A 547 25.99 -15.62 -15.55
N GLU A 548 27.31 -15.53 -15.42
CA GLU A 548 28.22 -15.92 -16.50
C GLU A 548 28.17 -17.45 -16.68
N PRO A 549 27.91 -17.97 -17.89
CA PRO A 549 27.99 -19.40 -18.15
C PRO A 549 29.47 -19.83 -18.17
N GLN A 550 29.86 -20.71 -17.24
CA GLN A 550 31.21 -21.30 -17.27
C GLN A 550 31.40 -22.14 -18.53
N TRP A 551 32.30 -21.69 -19.41
CA TRP A 551 32.88 -22.50 -20.47
C TRP A 551 34.35 -22.76 -20.15
N GLN A 552 34.67 -24.02 -19.90
CA GLN A 552 36.06 -24.47 -19.73
C GLN A 552 36.72 -24.62 -21.09
N LEU A 553 37.87 -23.95 -21.30
CA LEU A 553 39.11 -24.51 -21.86
C LEU A 553 40.26 -23.49 -21.82
#